data_AF-A0A655FPA9-F1
#
_entry.id   AF-A0A655FPA9-F1
#
_cell.length_a   1.000
_cell.length_b   1.000
_cell.length_c   1.000
_cell.angle_alpha   90.00
_cell.angle_beta   90.00
_cell.angle_gamma   90.00
#
_symmetry.space_group_name_H-M   'P 1'
#
loop_
_entity.id
_entity.type
_entity.pdbx_description
1 polymer ?
#
loop_
_entity_poly.entity_id
_entity_poly.type
_entity_poly.pdbx_seq_one_letter_code
_entity_poly.pdbx_strand_id
1 'polypeptide(L)'
;MHLIRKRAKRLRYTAAATGADNVSQEAKVIQTLLGDHQDSVVSREHLIQQAIAANTAGEDTFTYGLLYQQEADLAERCREQLEAALRKLDKAVRKARD
;
A
#
# COMPACT_ATOMS: atom_id res chain seq x y z
N MET A 1 9.74 2.11 1.24
CA MET A 1 8.64 1.19 0.86
C MET A 1 8.94 0.29 -0.35
N HIS A 2 9.47 0.80 -1.46
CA HIS A 2 9.65 0.03 -2.71
C HIS A 2 10.41 -1.31 -2.57
N LEU A 3 11.51 -1.36 -1.81
CA LEU A 3 12.29 -2.61 -1.65
C LEU A 3 11.49 -3.70 -0.92
N ILE A 4 10.75 -3.32 0.12
CA ILE A 4 9.90 -4.24 0.91
C ILE A 4 8.81 -4.80 0.00
N ARG A 5 8.15 -3.95 -0.79
CA ARG A 5 7.11 -4.37 -1.75
C ARG A 5 7.65 -5.36 -2.78
N LYS A 6 8.85 -5.11 -3.34
CA LYS A 6 9.50 -6.01 -4.31
C LYS A 6 9.83 -7.36 -3.68
N ARG A 7 10.29 -7.37 -2.42
CA ARG A 7 10.57 -8.59 -1.66
C ARG A 7 9.29 -9.37 -1.32
N ALA A 8 8.23 -8.70 -0.86
CA ALA A 8 6.93 -9.30 -0.59
C ALA A 8 6.34 -9.95 -1.85
N LYS A 9 6.40 -9.25 -2.99
CA LYS A 9 5.97 -9.81 -4.30
C LYS A 9 6.75 -11.08 -4.64
N ARG A 10 8.09 -11.06 -4.53
CA ARG A 10 8.93 -12.22 -4.80
C ARG A 10 8.57 -13.40 -3.88
N LEU A 11 8.50 -13.16 -2.57
CA LEU A 11 8.16 -14.18 -1.58
C LEU A 11 6.80 -14.81 -1.89
N ARG A 12 5.79 -14.00 -2.24
CA ARG A 12 4.47 -14.49 -2.61
C ARG A 12 4.53 -15.49 -3.78
N TYR A 13 5.20 -15.12 -4.87
CA TYR A 13 5.28 -15.99 -6.04
C TYR A 13 6.09 -17.26 -5.76
N THR A 14 7.18 -17.15 -5.00
CA THR A 14 7.96 -18.33 -4.61
C THR A 14 7.13 -19.25 -3.72
N ALA A 15 6.46 -18.72 -2.69
CA ALA A 15 5.62 -19.49 -1.78
C ALA A 15 4.45 -20.18 -2.51
N ALA A 16 3.80 -19.49 -3.45
CA ALA A 16 2.76 -20.08 -4.29
C ALA A 16 3.29 -21.23 -5.15
N ALA A 17 4.49 -21.07 -5.74
CA ALA A 17 5.11 -22.09 -6.56
C ALA A 17 5.56 -23.33 -5.76
N THR A 18 5.82 -23.18 -4.45
CA THR A 18 6.24 -24.27 -3.56
C THR A 18 5.11 -24.82 -2.69
N GLY A 19 3.85 -24.44 -2.91
CA GLY A 19 2.70 -24.92 -2.13
C GLY A 19 2.60 -24.36 -0.71
N ALA A 20 3.32 -23.28 -0.39
CA ALA A 20 3.27 -22.59 0.90
C ALA A 20 2.17 -21.51 0.90
N ASP A 21 0.91 -21.93 0.74
CA ASP A 21 -0.24 -21.04 0.50
C ASP A 21 -0.42 -19.96 1.56
N ASN A 22 -0.21 -20.30 2.84
CA ASN A 22 -0.35 -19.34 3.93
C ASN A 22 0.73 -18.25 3.88
N VAL A 23 1.97 -18.60 3.52
CA VAL A 23 3.06 -17.62 3.31
C VAL A 23 2.76 -16.74 2.11
N SER A 24 2.25 -17.32 1.02
CA SER A 24 1.83 -16.59 -0.18
C SER A 24 0.75 -15.55 0.15
N GLN A 25 -0.26 -15.95 0.93
CA GLN A 25 -1.36 -15.07 1.30
C GLN A 25 -0.91 -13.92 2.21
N GLU A 26 -0.12 -14.18 3.25
CA GLU A 26 0.40 -13.10 4.12
C GLU A 26 1.34 -12.15 3.37
N ALA A 27 2.15 -12.68 2.45
CA ALA A 27 3.00 -11.85 1.58
C ALA A 27 2.17 -10.97 0.62
N LYS A 28 0.99 -11.44 0.18
CA LYS A 28 0.03 -10.66 -0.61
C LYS A 28 -0.51 -9.48 0.19
N VAL A 29 -0.88 -9.67 1.46
CA VAL A 29 -1.39 -8.60 2.33
C VAL A 29 -0.38 -7.46 2.44
N ILE A 30 0.89 -7.77 2.70
CA ILE A 30 1.96 -6.76 2.75
C ILE A 30 2.16 -6.07 1.39
N GLN A 31 2.14 -6.84 0.30
CA GLN A 31 2.24 -6.28 -1.04
C GLN A 31 1.12 -5.27 -1.33
N THR A 32 -0.11 -5.59 -0.92
CA THR A 32 -1.30 -4.72 -1.08
C THR A 32 -1.16 -3.47 -0.22
N LEU A 33 -0.91 -3.57 1.09
CA LEU A 33 -0.76 -2.40 1.97
C LEU A 33 0.32 -1.42 1.47
N LEU A 34 1.44 -1.94 0.98
CA LEU A 34 2.51 -1.10 0.40
C LEU A 34 2.18 -0.56 -0.99
N GLY A 35 1.29 -1.22 -1.72
CA GLY A 35 0.73 -0.73 -2.98
C GLY A 35 -0.21 0.44 -2.72
N ASP A 36 -1.24 0.21 -1.91
CA ASP A 36 -2.27 1.20 -1.56
C ASP A 36 -1.64 2.47 -0.96
N HIS A 37 -0.67 2.32 -0.05
CA HIS A 37 0.07 3.49 0.48
C HIS A 37 0.79 4.29 -0.61
N GLN A 38 1.43 3.60 -1.56
CA GLN A 38 2.14 4.27 -2.65
C GLN A 38 1.17 4.94 -3.62
N ASP A 39 0.07 4.27 -3.93
CA ASP A 39 -0.96 4.76 -4.82
C ASP A 39 -1.59 6.03 -4.21
N SER A 40 -1.88 6.05 -2.91
CA SER A 40 -2.32 7.27 -2.22
C SER A 40 -1.31 8.42 -2.25
N VAL A 41 -0.01 8.13 -2.12
CA VAL A 41 1.03 9.17 -2.25
C VAL A 41 1.01 9.78 -3.65
N VAL A 42 0.92 8.95 -4.69
CA VAL A 42 0.88 9.40 -6.08
C VAL A 42 -0.43 10.14 -6.40
N SER A 43 -1.56 9.65 -5.90
CA SER A 43 -2.87 10.30 -6.05
C SER A 43 -2.86 11.72 -5.47
N ARG A 44 -2.21 11.92 -4.32
CA ARG A 44 -2.08 13.26 -3.72
C ARG A 44 -1.26 14.21 -4.57
N GLU A 45 -0.19 13.75 -5.20
CA GLU A 45 0.58 14.57 -6.14
C GLU A 45 -0.28 14.98 -7.34
N HIS A 46 -1.11 14.06 -7.85
CA HIS A 46 -2.03 14.36 -8.95
C HIS A 46 -3.12 15.35 -8.52
N LEU A 47 -3.72 15.18 -7.34
CA LEU A 47 -4.74 16.09 -6.80
C LEU A 47 -4.20 17.52 -6.64
N ILE A 48 -2.94 17.68 -6.25
CA ILE A 48 -2.29 19.00 -6.19
C ILE A 48 -2.22 19.62 -7.59
N GLN A 49 -1.81 18.86 -8.60
CA GLN A 49 -1.73 19.35 -9.99
C GLN A 49 -3.12 19.77 -10.51
N GLN A 50 -4.16 18.98 -10.22
CA GLN A 50 -5.53 19.31 -10.60
C GLN A 50 -6.06 20.54 -9.85
N ALA A 51 -5.78 20.66 -8.55
CA ALA A 51 -6.15 21.84 -7.76
C ALA A 51 -5.51 23.12 -8.29
N ILE A 52 -4.23 23.06 -8.70
CA ILE A 52 -3.52 24.20 -9.31
C ILE A 52 -4.18 24.58 -10.64
N ALA A 53 -4.52 23.60 -11.49
CA ALA A 53 -5.18 23.84 -12.75
C ALA A 53 -6.58 24.48 -12.56
N ALA A 54 -7.38 23.94 -11.64
CA ALA A 54 -8.71 24.46 -11.30
C ALA A 54 -8.62 25.89 -10.75
N ASN A 55 -7.68 26.17 -9.83
CA ASN A 55 -7.47 27.51 -9.30
C ASN A 55 -7.06 28.51 -10.40
N THR A 56 -6.19 28.09 -11.32
CA THR A 56 -5.76 28.92 -12.47
C THR A 56 -6.93 29.22 -13.41
N ALA A 57 -7.90 28.32 -13.51
CA ALA A 57 -9.14 28.51 -14.26
C ALA A 57 -10.22 29.33 -13.49
N GLY A 58 -9.96 29.70 -12.23
CA GLY A 58 -10.93 30.41 -11.38
C GLY A 58 -12.02 29.50 -10.80
N GLU A 59 -11.83 28.19 -10.84
CA GLU A 59 -12.76 27.20 -10.27
C GLU A 59 -12.52 26.99 -8.76
N ASP A 60 -13.55 26.49 -8.06
CA ASP A 60 -13.43 26.10 -6.66
C ASP A 60 -12.52 24.88 -6.50
N THR A 61 -11.66 24.90 -5.47
CA THR A 61 -10.69 23.86 -5.18
C THR A 61 -10.98 23.04 -3.92
N PHE A 62 -12.06 23.34 -3.18
CA PHE A 62 -12.35 22.70 -1.90
C PHE A 62 -12.38 21.15 -1.99
N THR A 63 -13.02 20.61 -3.03
CA THR A 63 -13.14 19.17 -3.24
C THR A 63 -11.77 18.48 -3.39
N TYR A 64 -10.80 19.11 -4.05
CA TYR A 64 -9.45 18.53 -4.17
C TYR A 64 -8.75 18.42 -2.82
N GLY A 65 -8.95 19.40 -1.93
CA GLY A 65 -8.45 19.35 -0.56
C GLY A 65 -9.06 18.21 0.26
N LEU A 66 -10.36 17.97 0.11
CA LEU A 66 -11.05 16.85 0.76
C LEU A 66 -10.52 15.50 0.27
N LEU A 67 -10.38 15.33 -1.05
CA LEU A 67 -9.82 14.10 -1.65
C LEU A 67 -8.37 13.89 -1.20
N TYR A 68 -7.57 14.95 -1.14
CA TYR A 68 -6.19 14.89 -0.67
C TYR A 68 -6.12 14.34 0.76
N GLN A 69 -6.98 14.83 1.65
CA GLN A 69 -7.02 14.36 3.04
C GLN A 69 -7.45 12.89 3.12
N GLN A 70 -8.43 12.45 2.33
CA GLN A 70 -8.86 11.05 2.30
C GLN A 70 -7.72 10.11 1.88
N GLU A 71 -6.93 10.51 0.88
CA GLU A 71 -5.73 9.76 0.46
C GLU A 71 -4.64 9.79 1.53
N ALA A 72 -4.47 10.90 2.25
CA ALA A 72 -3.54 10.99 3.36
C ALA A 72 -3.92 10.01 4.48
N ASP A 73 -5.20 9.96 4.84
CA ASP A 73 -5.72 9.05 5.85
C ASP A 73 -5.61 7.58 5.41
N LEU A 74 -5.83 7.29 4.12
CA LEU A 74 -5.64 5.95 3.56
C LEU A 74 -4.18 5.51 3.67
N ALA A 75 -3.26 6.38 3.25
CA ALA A 75 -1.82 6.12 3.37
C ALA A 75 -1.43 5.84 4.83
N GLU A 76 -2.01 6.55 5.80
CA GLU A 76 -1.75 6.34 7.22
C GLU A 76 -2.26 4.99 7.72
N ARG A 77 -3.53 4.67 7.45
CA ARG A 77 -4.12 3.37 7.82
C ARG A 77 -3.32 2.20 7.26
N CYS A 78 -2.80 2.33 6.04
CA CYS A 78 -1.93 1.32 5.45
C CYS A 78 -0.61 1.15 6.22
N ARG A 79 -0.01 2.25 6.72
CA ARG A 79 1.20 2.20 7.56
C ARG A 79 0.92 1.55 8.91
N GLU A 80 -0.18 1.92 9.57
CA GLU A 80 -0.57 1.37 10.88
C GLU A 80 -0.79 -0.15 10.82
N GLN A 81 -1.37 -0.66 9.74
CA GLN A 81 -1.61 -2.10 9.54
C GLN A 81 -0.34 -2.90 9.17
N LEU A 82 0.70 -2.23 8.68
CA LEU A 82 1.89 -2.89 8.13
C LEU A 82 2.63 -3.74 9.17
N GLU A 83 2.75 -3.25 10.40
CA GLU A 83 3.47 -3.95 11.47
C GLU A 83 2.76 -5.26 11.87
N ALA A 84 1.44 -5.22 11.99
CA ALA A 84 0.64 -6.41 12.27
C ALA A 84 0.74 -7.43 11.12
N ALA A 85 0.71 -6.98 9.86
CA ALA A 85 0.87 -7.85 8.70
C ALA A 85 2.27 -8.50 8.65
N LEU A 86 3.33 -7.74 8.96
CA LEU A 86 4.70 -8.27 9.04
C LEU A 86 4.83 -9.38 10.11
N ARG A 87 4.21 -9.18 11.28
CA ARG A 87 4.17 -10.21 12.34
C ARG A 87 3.46 -11.48 11.90
N LYS A 88 2.36 -11.37 11.15
CA LYS A 88 1.64 -12.54 10.62
C LYS A 88 2.45 -13.28 9.57
N LEU A 89 3.12 -12.56 8.67
CA LEU A 89 4.02 -13.16 7.69
C LEU A 89 5.17 -13.93 8.37
N ASP A 90 5.81 -13.33 9.37
CA ASP A 90 6.90 -14.00 10.10
C ASP A 90 6.41 -15.32 10.75
N LYS A 91 5.25 -15.31 11.39
CA LYS A 91 4.63 -16.53 11.93
C LYS A 91 4.35 -17.58 10.86
N ALA A 92 3.81 -17.18 9.71
CA ALA A 92 3.54 -18.09 8.59
C ALA A 92 4.82 -18.72 8.03
N VAL A 93 5.90 -17.93 7.90
CA VAL A 93 7.20 -18.41 7.42
C VAL A 93 7.84 -19.40 8.40
N ARG A 94 7.75 -19.14 9.71
CA ARG A 94 8.25 -20.08 10.73
C ARG A 94 7.51 -21.41 10.65
N LYS A 95 6.17 -21.39 10.63
CA LYS A 95 5.35 -22.61 10.54
C LYS A 95 5.59 -23.42 9.25
N ALA A 96 5.96 -22.77 8.15
CA ALA A 96 6.24 -23.47 6.89
C ALA A 96 7.63 -24.12 6.83
N ARG A 97 8.49 -23.86 7.84
CA ARG A 97 9.83 -24.46 7.96
C ARG A 97 9.87 -25.64 8.92
N ASP A 98 8.88 -25.74 9.79
CA ASP A 98 8.66 -26.86 10.72
C ASP A 98 7.92 -28.00 10.00
#